data_AF-A0A1L6HZ21-F1
#
_entry.id   AF-A0A1L6HZ21-F1
#
_cell.length_a   1.000
_cell.length_b   1.000
_cell.length_c   1.000
_cell.angle_alpha   90.00
_cell.angle_beta   90.00
_cell.angle_gamma   90.00
#
_symmetry.space_group_name_H-M   'P 1'
#
loop_
_entity.id
_entity.type
_entity.pdbx_description
1 polymer ?
#
loop_
_entity_poly.entity_id
_entity_poly.type
_entity_poly.pdbx_seq_one_letter_code
_entity_poly.pdbx_strand_id
1 'polypeptide(L)'
;MDIGELLDAAKRKKRTLGAVATELGLNQTRLSEWRSGRFKPDATQIAELAEMAELPIFETVAQVEASLAGDHGKVWERALGKLRAAGVAATVILALGTSLTMGYSGDARADGFDSHPFRQVSK
;
A
#
# COMPACT_ATOMS: atom_id res chain seq x y z
N MET A 1 -7.53 -7.86 8.07
CA MET A 1 -6.18 -8.30 7.72
C MET A 1 -5.80 -9.44 8.64
N ASP A 2 -5.56 -10.62 8.09
CA ASP A 2 -4.99 -11.77 8.81
C ASP A 2 -3.48 -11.93 8.53
N ILE A 3 -2.85 -12.92 9.17
CA ILE A 3 -1.41 -13.18 8.99
C ILE A 3 -1.05 -13.63 7.57
N GLY A 4 -1.94 -14.35 6.89
CA GLY A 4 -1.73 -14.78 5.51
C GLY A 4 -1.75 -13.59 4.55
N GLU A 5 -2.70 -12.68 4.73
CA GLU A 5 -2.80 -11.43 3.99
C GLU A 5 -1.57 -10.53 4.24
N LEU A 6 -1.10 -10.43 5.48
CA LEU A 6 0.10 -9.66 5.82
C LEU A 6 1.36 -10.24 5.18
N LEU A 7 1.52 -11.58 5.19
CA LEU A 7 2.62 -12.25 4.51
C LEU A 7 2.58 -12.02 2.98
N ASP A 8 1.38 -12.03 2.40
CA ASP A 8 1.21 -11.75 0.98
C ASP A 8 1.52 -10.27 0.64
N ALA A 9 1.17 -9.33 1.52
CA ALA A 9 1.50 -7.91 1.37
C ALA A 9 3.02 -7.68 1.44
N ALA A 10 3.70 -8.25 2.45
CA ALA A 10 5.16 -8.19 2.57
C ALA A 10 5.86 -8.85 1.37
N LYS A 11 5.35 -10.01 0.91
CA LYS A 11 5.86 -10.70 -0.29
C LYS A 11 5.76 -9.81 -1.53
N ARG A 12 4.68 -9.05 -1.72
CA ARG A 12 4.53 -8.16 -2.89
C ARG A 12 5.63 -7.09 -2.92
N LYS A 13 6.01 -6.56 -1.75
CA LYS A 13 7.10 -5.56 -1.62
C LYS A 13 8.49 -6.18 -1.78
N LYS A 14 8.73 -7.33 -1.15
CA LYS A 14 10.02 -8.04 -1.18
C LYS A 14 10.18 -9.03 -2.34
N ARG A 15 9.21 -9.10 -3.25
CA ARG A 15 9.06 -10.02 -4.41
C ARG A 15 8.89 -11.50 -4.09
N THR A 16 9.55 -12.03 -3.06
CA THR A 16 9.52 -13.47 -2.73
C THR A 16 9.31 -13.71 -1.24
N LEU A 17 8.74 -14.86 -0.90
CA LEU A 17 8.61 -15.28 0.50
C LEU A 17 9.97 -15.65 1.13
N GLY A 18 10.92 -16.12 0.32
CA GLY A 18 12.29 -16.36 0.77
C GLY A 18 12.97 -15.07 1.24
N ALA A 19 12.80 -13.97 0.49
CA ALA A 19 13.33 -12.67 0.89
C ALA A 19 12.69 -12.16 2.20
N VAL A 20 11.38 -12.35 2.39
CA VAL A 20 10.71 -12.04 3.66
C VAL A 20 11.29 -12.85 4.82
N ALA A 21 11.49 -14.16 4.62
CA ALA A 21 12.06 -15.04 5.65
C ALA A 21 13.51 -14.62 6.01
N THR A 22 14.33 -14.30 5.00
CA THR A 22 15.70 -13.82 5.20
C THR A 22 15.74 -12.54 6.01
N GLU A 23 14.86 -11.56 5.69
CA GLU A 23 14.81 -10.28 6.40
C GLU A 23 14.44 -10.46 7.89
N LEU A 24 13.54 -11.40 8.18
CA LEU A 24 13.15 -11.75 9.55
C LEU A 24 14.20 -12.63 10.27
N GLY A 25 15.25 -13.07 9.59
CA GLY A 25 16.22 -14.04 10.14
C GLY A 25 15.61 -15.42 10.42
N LEU A 26 14.54 -15.80 9.70
CA LEU A 26 13.79 -17.03 9.92
C LEU A 26 13.95 -18.02 8.75
N ASN A 27 13.69 -19.29 9.04
CA ASN A 27 13.52 -20.30 7.99
C ASN A 27 12.14 -20.13 7.31
N GLN A 28 12.07 -20.30 5.99
CA GLN A 28 10.82 -20.17 5.21
C GLN A 28 9.69 -21.09 5.73
N THR A 29 10.02 -22.24 6.33
CA THR A 29 9.05 -23.13 6.97
C THR A 29 8.24 -22.42 8.05
N ARG A 30 8.86 -21.50 8.83
CA ARG A 30 8.16 -20.72 9.86
C ARG A 30 7.00 -19.89 9.28
N LEU A 31 7.21 -19.29 8.10
CA LEU A 31 6.15 -18.52 7.45
C LEU A 31 4.96 -19.41 7.05
N SER A 32 5.23 -20.65 6.65
CA SER A 32 4.19 -21.63 6.31
C SER A 32 3.46 -22.15 7.56
N GLU A 33 4.17 -22.30 8.68
CA GLU A 33 3.58 -22.62 9.98
C GLU A 33 2.65 -21.52 10.48
N TRP A 34 3.01 -20.25 10.26
CA TRP A 34 2.14 -19.11 10.57
C TRP A 34 0.86 -19.13 9.74
N ARG A 35 0.98 -19.37 8.44
CA ARG A 35 -0.19 -19.42 7.53
C ARG A 35 -1.15 -20.56 7.85
N SER A 36 -0.62 -21.68 8.34
CA SER A 36 -1.43 -22.83 8.77
C SER A 36 -1.96 -22.71 10.20
N GLY A 37 -1.59 -21.66 10.94
CA GLY A 37 -1.96 -21.48 12.34
C GLY A 37 -1.28 -22.46 13.31
N ARG A 38 -0.29 -23.24 12.84
CA ARG A 38 0.47 -24.18 13.68
C ARG A 38 1.34 -23.45 14.69
N PHE A 39 1.86 -22.28 14.29
CA PHE A 39 2.64 -21.43 15.15
C PHE A 39 2.17 -19.98 15.01
N LYS A 40 2.21 -19.23 16.10
CA LYS A 40 1.81 -17.82 16.10
C LYS A 40 3.06 -16.94 15.99
N PRO A 41 3.12 -15.98 15.05
CA PRO A 41 4.16 -14.97 15.09
C PRO A 41 4.01 -14.11 16.35
N ASP A 42 5.13 -13.61 16.87
CA ASP A 42 5.09 -12.63 17.95
C ASP A 42 4.79 -11.21 17.43
N ALA A 43 4.49 -10.29 18.33
CA ALA A 43 4.11 -8.93 17.98
C ALA A 43 5.22 -8.16 17.24
N THR A 44 6.50 -8.45 17.52
CA THR A 44 7.64 -7.83 16.85
C THR A 44 7.74 -8.33 15.42
N GLN A 45 7.59 -9.63 15.19
CA GLN A 45 7.56 -10.23 13.84
C GLN A 45 6.41 -9.69 13.00
N ILE A 46 5.24 -9.48 13.62
CA ILE A 46 4.09 -8.85 12.94
C ILE A 46 4.42 -7.39 12.60
N ALA A 47 5.11 -6.66 13.48
CA ALA A 47 5.52 -5.28 13.24
C ALA A 47 6.54 -5.17 12.10
N GLU A 48 7.54 -6.04 12.06
CA GLU A 48 8.55 -6.12 10.99
C GLU A 48 7.89 -6.44 9.64
N LEU A 49 6.93 -7.37 9.62
CA LEU A 49 6.14 -7.66 8.42
C LEU A 49 5.32 -6.43 7.95
N ALA A 50 4.73 -5.69 8.89
CA ALA A 50 4.00 -4.46 8.59
C ALA A 50 4.90 -3.39 7.98
N GLU A 51 6.10 -3.21 8.54
CA GLU A 51 7.12 -2.31 8.01
C GLU A 51 7.54 -2.71 6.60
N MET A 52 7.83 -3.99 6.36
CA MET A 52 8.17 -4.51 5.02
C MET A 52 7.02 -4.30 4.01
N ALA A 53 5.78 -4.38 4.47
CA ALA A 53 4.58 -4.16 3.67
C ALA A 53 4.25 -2.66 3.48
N GLU A 54 4.96 -1.75 4.15
CA GLU A 54 4.68 -0.31 4.23
C GLU A 54 3.27 -0.02 4.78
N LEU A 55 2.82 -0.80 5.75
CA LEU A 55 1.53 -0.65 6.41
C LEU A 55 1.68 0.05 7.78
N PRO A 56 0.62 0.70 8.31
CA PRO A 56 0.67 1.30 9.63
C PRO A 56 0.95 0.23 10.69
N ILE A 57 2.12 0.29 11.32
CA ILE A 57 2.65 -0.79 12.18
C ILE A 57 1.68 -1.13 13.32
N PHE A 58 1.31 -0.14 14.14
CA PHE A 58 0.45 -0.39 15.30
C PHE A 58 -0.96 -0.88 14.94
N GLU A 59 -1.54 -0.35 13.87
CA GLU A 59 -2.85 -0.83 13.42
C GLU A 59 -2.76 -2.26 12.88
N THR A 60 -1.73 -2.55 12.10
CA THR A 60 -1.48 -3.88 11.53
C THR A 60 -1.27 -4.93 12.61
N VAL A 61 -0.42 -4.62 13.60
CA VAL A 61 -0.17 -5.51 14.74
C VAL A 61 -1.48 -5.82 15.46
N ALA A 62 -2.26 -4.79 15.80
CA ALA A 62 -3.52 -5.01 16.51
C ALA A 62 -4.57 -5.75 15.67
N GLN A 63 -4.63 -5.54 14.35
CA GLN A 63 -5.53 -6.28 13.46
C GLN A 63 -5.17 -7.76 13.36
N VAL A 64 -3.88 -8.08 13.17
CA VAL A 64 -3.42 -9.46 13.06
C VAL A 64 -3.53 -10.17 14.41
N GLU A 65 -3.18 -9.50 15.51
CA GLU A 65 -3.37 -10.03 16.87
C GLU A 65 -4.85 -10.30 17.18
N ALA A 66 -5.76 -9.41 16.78
CA ALA A 66 -7.20 -9.64 16.90
C ALA A 66 -7.63 -10.90 16.12
N SER A 67 -7.14 -11.05 14.89
CA SER A 67 -7.43 -12.21 14.04
C SER A 67 -6.89 -13.52 14.62
N LEU A 68 -5.76 -13.48 15.33
CA LEU A 68 -5.12 -14.66 15.90
C LEU A 68 -5.69 -15.03 17.29
N ALA A 69 -6.28 -14.08 18.00
CA ALA A 69 -6.71 -14.25 19.40
C ALA A 69 -8.06 -14.98 19.57
N GLY A 70 -8.77 -15.33 18.49
CA GLY A 70 -10.07 -15.99 18.56
C GLY A 70 -11.04 -15.25 19.49
N ASP A 71 -11.59 -15.96 20.49
CA ASP A 71 -12.55 -15.40 21.47
C ASP A 71 -11.98 -14.25 22.33
N HIS A 72 -10.65 -14.14 22.45
CA HIS A 72 -9.98 -13.06 23.17
C HIS A 72 -9.72 -11.81 22.32
N GLY A 73 -10.08 -11.82 21.03
CA GLY A 73 -9.86 -10.71 20.08
C GLY A 73 -10.54 -9.40 20.47
N LYS A 74 -11.58 -9.43 21.30
CA LYS A 74 -12.35 -8.25 21.75
C LYS A 74 -11.53 -7.17 22.46
N VAL A 75 -10.37 -7.53 23.05
CA VAL A 75 -9.45 -6.53 23.63
C VAL A 75 -8.77 -5.72 22.52
N TRP A 76 -8.31 -6.40 21.47
CA TRP A 76 -7.65 -5.81 20.32
C TRP A 76 -8.61 -5.00 19.45
N GLU A 77 -9.84 -5.46 19.25
CA GLU A 77 -10.88 -4.70 18.55
C GLU A 77 -11.18 -3.36 19.25
N ARG A 78 -11.26 -3.37 20.59
CA ARG A 78 -11.45 -2.14 21.37
C ARG A 78 -10.22 -1.23 21.28
N ALA A 79 -9.02 -1.78 21.30
CA ALA A 79 -7.79 -1.01 21.12
C ALA A 79 -7.74 -0.35 19.73
N LEU A 80 -8.11 -1.08 18.66
CA LEU A 80 -8.25 -0.56 17.30
C LEU A 80 -9.30 0.54 17.21
N GLY A 81 -10.47 0.34 17.83
CA GLY A 81 -11.52 1.35 17.88
C GLY A 81 -11.04 2.65 18.52
N LYS A 82 -10.31 2.56 19.65
CA LYS A 82 -9.71 3.72 20.31
C LYS A 82 -8.60 4.36 19.47
N LEU A 83 -7.75 3.58 18.82
CA LEU A 83 -6.68 4.08 17.95
C LEU A 83 -7.26 4.88 16.78
N ARG A 84 -8.30 4.35 16.11
CA ARG A 84 -8.98 5.03 15.00
C ARG A 84 -9.73 6.28 15.46
N ALA A 85 -10.44 6.21 16.60
CA ALA A 85 -11.14 7.35 17.17
C ALA A 85 -10.18 8.47 17.63
N ALA A 86 -9.00 8.10 18.13
CA ALA A 86 -7.93 9.05 18.46
C ALA A 86 -7.14 9.53 17.22
N GLY A 87 -7.30 8.85 16.08
CA GLY A 87 -6.46 8.95 14.89
C GLY A 87 -7.13 9.59 13.67
N VAL A 88 -7.87 10.69 13.83
CA VAL A 88 -8.38 11.52 12.71
C VAL A 88 -7.24 12.31 12.00
N ALA A 89 -5.99 11.85 12.02
CA ALA A 89 -4.85 12.59 11.45
C ALA A 89 -3.93 11.81 10.50
N ALA A 90 -4.11 10.50 10.29
CA ALA A 90 -3.29 9.76 9.32
C ALA A 90 -4.00 9.67 7.96
N THR A 91 -3.82 10.69 7.13
CA THR A 91 -4.31 10.74 5.75
C THR A 91 -3.70 9.60 4.93
N VAL A 92 -4.51 8.59 4.55
CA VAL A 92 -4.11 7.55 3.60
C VAL A 92 -4.22 8.14 2.18
N ILE A 93 -3.09 8.55 1.59
CA ILE A 93 -3.03 8.84 0.15
C ILE A 93 -2.97 7.49 -0.57
N LEU A 94 -4.13 7.01 -1.00
CA LEU A 94 -4.27 5.83 -1.83
C LEU A 94 -4.04 6.22 -3.30
N ALA A 95 -2.78 6.48 -3.66
CA ALA A 95 -2.38 6.73 -5.05
C ALA A 95 -2.28 5.40 -5.81
N LEU A 96 -3.42 4.84 -6.22
CA LEU A 96 -3.44 3.80 -7.25
C LEU A 96 -3.38 4.50 -8.61
N GLY A 97 -2.18 4.54 -9.18
CA GLY A 97 -1.96 4.98 -10.55
C GLY A 97 -2.65 4.04 -11.54
N THR A 98 -3.61 4.57 -12.29
CA THR A 98 -3.90 4.11 -13.65
C THR A 98 -3.85 5.30 -14.59
N SER A 99 -2.76 5.32 -15.34
CA SER A 99 -2.51 5.99 -16.60
C SER A 99 -3.77 6.31 -17.43
N LEU A 100 -4.01 7.59 -17.69
CA LEU A 100 -4.58 8.02 -18.97
C LEU A 100 -3.46 8.70 -19.76
N THR A 101 -2.83 7.87 -20.58
CA THR A 101 -2.42 8.15 -21.97
C THR A 101 -2.34 9.62 -22.39
N MET A 102 -1.09 10.07 -22.59
CA MET A 102 -0.58 10.59 -23.86
C MET A 102 -1.53 11.48 -24.68
N GLY A 103 -1.33 12.79 -24.57
CA GLY A 103 -1.81 13.80 -25.51
C GLY A 103 -0.74 14.85 -25.78
N TYR A 104 0.50 14.43 -26.03
CA TYR A 104 1.52 15.30 -26.61
C TYR A 104 1.29 15.33 -28.14
N SER A 105 0.32 16.13 -28.58
CA SER A 105 0.17 16.47 -30.00
C SER A 105 1.10 17.65 -30.31
N GLY A 106 2.38 17.33 -30.48
CA GLY A 106 3.28 18.19 -31.25
C GLY A 106 3.02 17.96 -32.72
N ASP A 107 2.13 18.74 -33.32
CA ASP A 107 2.09 18.91 -34.77
C ASP A 107 2.70 20.28 -35.12
N ALA A 108 4.01 20.26 -35.32
CA ALA A 108 4.68 21.25 -36.14
C ALA A 108 4.38 20.91 -37.60
N ARG A 109 3.40 21.61 -38.19
CA ARG A 109 3.33 21.81 -39.64
C ARG A 109 3.40 23.30 -39.92
N ALA A 110 4.54 23.70 -40.49
CA ALA A 110 4.59 24.81 -41.41
C ALA A 110 3.54 24.57 -42.50
N ASP A 111 2.77 25.58 -42.85
CA ASP A 111 2.41 25.92 -44.23
C ASP A 111 1.64 27.24 -44.22
N GLY A 112 2.09 28.17 -45.06
CA GLY A 112 1.54 29.51 -45.15
C GLY A 112 0.09 29.52 -45.63
N PHE A 113 -0.66 30.51 -45.14
CA PHE A 113 -1.79 31.02 -45.88
C PHE A 113 -1.85 32.54 -45.73
N ASP A 114 -1.51 33.17 -46.85
CA ASP A 114 -1.82 34.54 -47.20
C ASP A 114 -3.33 34.78 -47.10
N SER A 115 -3.73 35.80 -46.35
CA SER A 115 -5.04 36.42 -46.54
C SER A 115 -5.02 37.84 -45.99
N HIS A 116 -4.76 38.78 -46.91
CA HIS A 116 -5.13 40.19 -46.83
C HIS A 116 -6.45 40.44 -46.09
N PRO A 117 -6.54 41.57 -45.38
CA PRO A 117 -7.70 42.42 -45.53
C PRO A 117 -7.35 43.76 -46.17
N PHE A 118 -8.08 44.03 -47.24
CA PHE A 118 -8.19 45.29 -47.96
C PHE A 118 -8.51 46.49 -47.03
N ARG A 119 -7.71 47.56 -47.18
CA ARG A 119 -8.11 48.96 -47.47
C ARG A 119 -8.91 49.78 -46.43
N GLN A 120 -8.31 50.89 -45.98
CA GLN A 120 -8.71 52.31 -46.17
C GLN A 120 -7.62 53.22 -45.54
N VAL A 121 -6.83 54.02 -46.29
CA VAL A 121 -7.05 55.32 -46.94
C VAL A 121 -7.17 56.53 -45.98
N SER A 122 -6.34 57.55 -46.29
CA SER A 122 -6.24 58.94 -45.81
C SER A 122 -5.50 59.15 -44.49
N LYS A 123 -4.55 60.09 -44.39
CA LYS A 123 -4.40 61.38 -45.08
C LYS A 123 -2.93 61.79 -45.13
#